data_AF-A0AAV2TVD1-F1
#
_entry.id   AF-A0AAV2TVD1-F1
#
_cell.length_a   1.000
_cell.length_b   1.000
_cell.length_c   1.000
_cell.angle_alpha   90.00
_cell.angle_beta   90.00
_cell.angle_gamma   90.00
#
_symmetry.space_group_name_H-M   'P 1'
#
loop_
_entity.id
_entity.type
_entity.pdbx_description
1 polymer ?
#
loop_
_entity_poly.entity_id
_entity_poly.type
_entity_poly.pdbx_seq_one_letter_code
_entity_poly.pdbx_strand_id
1 'polypeptide(L)'
;MSDLSCEYGSMKYYAYCALGGILSCGTTHTSIVPLDLVKCRLQVDRAKYKNLIRGFSVTIAEDGVRGLGRGWAPTAIGYSLQGMGKFGFYEVFKHFYNGCLSEEKAYLWRTGVYLAASASAEFFADILLCPMEAIKVRLQTLPGWGTTLREGVPKMIRDEGMFGFYKGIVPLWGRQIPYTMMKFACFERTVEAIYKYVVPKPRDQCTKGEQLVVTFGAGYIGESYSNP
;
A
#
# COMPACT_ATOMS: atom_id res chain seq x y z
N MET A 1 13.16 -28.74 -3.39
CA MET A 1 12.72 -27.37 -3.76
C MET A 1 13.98 -26.54 -3.92
N SER A 2 14.66 -26.76 -5.04
CA SER A 2 15.94 -26.16 -5.42
C SER A 2 15.70 -25.15 -6.53
N ASP A 3 16.35 -23.99 -6.43
CA ASP A 3 16.51 -22.94 -7.45
C ASP A 3 15.30 -22.08 -7.82
N LEU A 4 14.69 -21.43 -6.83
CA LEU A 4 13.96 -20.17 -7.04
C LEU A 4 14.84 -18.93 -6.73
N SER A 5 16.15 -19.04 -6.94
CA SER A 5 17.12 -17.97 -6.69
C SER A 5 17.27 -17.17 -7.98
N CYS A 6 16.48 -16.09 -8.14
CA CYS A 6 16.65 -15.19 -9.28
C CYS A 6 17.84 -14.26 -9.05
N GLU A 7 18.62 -14.01 -10.09
CA GLU A 7 19.75 -13.09 -10.05
C GLU A 7 19.26 -11.66 -9.76
N TYR A 8 19.87 -11.02 -8.76
CA TYR A 8 19.51 -9.68 -8.31
C TYR A 8 19.71 -8.66 -9.45
N GLY A 9 18.67 -7.90 -9.77
CA GLY A 9 18.67 -6.95 -10.89
C GLY A 9 18.21 -7.51 -12.24
N SER A 10 17.90 -8.80 -12.34
CA SER A 10 17.32 -9.40 -13.55
C SER A 10 15.86 -8.98 -13.76
N MET A 11 15.40 -8.93 -15.01
CA MET A 11 13.97 -8.68 -15.34
C MET A 11 13.03 -9.69 -14.66
N LYS A 12 13.50 -10.93 -14.46
CA LYS A 12 12.75 -11.97 -13.73
C LYS A 12 12.60 -11.62 -12.24
N TYR A 13 13.61 -11.02 -11.62
CA TYR A 13 13.58 -10.60 -10.22
C TYR A 13 12.57 -9.46 -10.02
N TYR A 14 12.61 -8.44 -10.88
CA TYR A 14 11.63 -7.35 -10.85
C TYR A 14 10.19 -7.85 -11.07
N ALA A 15 9.99 -8.81 -11.98
CA ALA A 15 8.69 -9.43 -12.20
C ALA A 15 8.20 -10.21 -10.97
N TYR A 16 9.06 -10.96 -10.28
CA TYR A 16 8.67 -11.64 -9.04
C TYR A 16 8.33 -10.67 -7.91
N CYS A 17 9.09 -9.58 -7.75
CA CYS A 17 8.78 -8.52 -6.78
C CYS A 17 7.44 -7.85 -7.10
N ALA A 18 7.18 -7.56 -8.37
CA ALA A 18 5.92 -6.97 -8.83
C ALA A 18 4.72 -7.93 -8.58
N LEU A 19 4.85 -9.20 -8.93
CA LEU A 19 3.81 -10.22 -8.69
C LEU A 19 3.58 -10.47 -7.19
N GLY A 20 4.65 -10.51 -6.40
CA GLY A 20 4.56 -10.59 -4.95
C GLY A 20 3.82 -9.38 -4.36
N GLY A 21 4.10 -8.18 -4.88
CA GLY A 21 3.40 -6.95 -4.53
C GLY A 21 1.92 -6.99 -4.87
N ILE A 22 1.55 -7.46 -6.07
CA ILE A 22 0.14 -7.64 -6.48
C ILE A 22 -0.59 -8.57 -5.53
N LEU A 23 -0.03 -9.76 -5.29
CA LEU A 23 -0.69 -10.78 -4.46
C LEU A 23 -0.79 -10.31 -3.02
N SER A 24 0.27 -9.74 -2.45
CA SER A 24 0.29 -9.26 -1.07
C SER A 24 -0.68 -8.10 -0.88
N CYS A 25 -0.52 -6.99 -1.62
CA CYS A 25 -1.35 -5.80 -1.46
C CYS A 25 -2.80 -6.04 -1.90
N GLY A 26 -3.02 -6.72 -3.03
CA GLY A 26 -4.35 -7.02 -3.54
C GLY A 26 -5.17 -7.84 -2.56
N THR A 27 -4.61 -8.92 -2.00
CA THR A 27 -5.34 -9.79 -1.07
C THR A 27 -5.57 -9.14 0.29
N THR A 28 -4.56 -8.49 0.86
CA THR A 28 -4.65 -7.82 2.17
C THR A 28 -5.63 -6.66 2.15
N HIS A 29 -5.59 -5.80 1.13
CA HIS A 29 -6.55 -4.70 1.05
C HIS A 29 -7.96 -5.20 0.74
N THR A 30 -8.11 -6.24 -0.08
CA THR A 30 -9.42 -6.83 -0.36
C THR A 30 -10.06 -7.45 0.89
N SER A 31 -9.28 -8.11 1.74
CA SER A 31 -9.80 -8.71 2.99
C SER A 31 -10.23 -7.65 4.00
N ILE A 32 -9.62 -6.46 3.97
CA ILE A 32 -9.92 -5.36 4.87
C ILE A 32 -11.07 -4.46 4.32
N VAL A 33 -11.54 -4.66 3.08
CA VAL A 33 -12.66 -3.89 2.47
C VAL A 33 -13.85 -3.66 3.40
N PRO A 34 -14.36 -4.65 4.16
CA PRO A 34 -15.48 -4.44 5.07
C PRO A 34 -15.18 -3.41 6.18
N LEU A 35 -13.95 -3.43 6.71
CA LEU A 35 -13.49 -2.48 7.73
C LEU A 35 -13.29 -1.10 7.12
N ASP A 36 -12.64 -1.03 5.95
CA ASP A 36 -12.42 0.21 5.20
C ASP A 36 -13.74 0.91 4.89
N LEU A 37 -14.74 0.15 4.42
CA LEU A 37 -16.06 0.68 4.08
C LEU A 37 -16.71 1.36 5.29
N VAL A 38 -16.73 0.68 6.44
CA VAL A 38 -17.32 1.23 7.67
C VAL A 38 -16.53 2.45 8.14
N LYS A 39 -15.20 2.43 8.02
CA LYS A 39 -14.32 3.55 8.38
C LYS A 39 -14.56 4.77 7.49
N CYS A 40 -14.70 4.59 6.18
CA CYS A 40 -15.04 5.66 5.24
C CYS A 40 -16.39 6.29 5.56
N ARG A 41 -17.41 5.47 5.85
CA ARG A 41 -18.75 5.96 6.23
C ARG A 41 -18.74 6.72 7.56
N LEU A 42 -18.00 6.21 8.54
CA LEU A 42 -17.75 6.86 9.82
C LEU A 42 -17.08 8.23 9.67
N GLN A 43 -16.12 8.37 8.74
CA GLN A 43 -15.44 9.64 8.49
C GLN A 43 -16.35 10.67 7.80
N VAL A 44 -17.29 10.22 6.97
CA VAL A 44 -18.23 11.11 6.26
C VAL A 44 -19.43 11.50 7.12
N ASP A 45 -19.98 10.56 7.90
CA ASP A 45 -21.15 10.81 8.75
C ASP A 45 -20.98 10.18 10.14
N ARG A 46 -20.28 10.91 11.02
CA ARG A 46 -20.10 10.51 12.43
C ARG A 46 -21.39 10.50 13.24
N ALA A 47 -22.42 11.24 12.82
CA ALA A 47 -23.68 11.31 13.56
C ALA A 47 -24.45 10.00 13.41
N LYS A 48 -24.48 9.46 12.19
CA LYS A 48 -25.11 8.17 11.88
C LYS A 48 -24.24 6.99 12.29
N TYR A 49 -22.96 7.03 11.96
CA TYR A 49 -22.00 5.98 12.27
C TYR A 49 -21.21 6.44 13.51
N LYS A 50 -21.62 6.07 14.73
CA LYS A 50 -20.94 6.54 15.95
C LYS A 50 -19.59 5.86 16.20
N ASN A 51 -19.54 4.55 15.96
CA ASN A 51 -18.39 3.67 16.22
C ASN A 51 -18.35 2.57 15.16
N LEU A 52 -17.20 1.88 15.01
CA LEU A 52 -17.05 0.78 14.04
C LEU A 52 -18.12 -0.31 14.21
N ILE A 53 -18.35 -0.80 15.43
CA ILE A 53 -19.36 -1.86 15.70
C ILE A 53 -20.75 -1.41 15.28
N ARG A 54 -21.13 -0.17 15.64
CA ARG A 54 -22.43 0.39 15.24
C ARG A 54 -22.49 0.59 13.74
N GLY A 55 -21.39 0.96 13.10
CA GLY A 55 -21.34 1.15 11.67
C GLY A 55 -21.45 -0.13 10.86
N PHE A 56 -20.91 -1.25 11.35
CA PHE A 56 -21.21 -2.59 10.81
C PHE A 56 -22.70 -2.91 10.93
N SER A 57 -23.27 -2.73 12.12
CA SER A 57 -24.70 -3.02 12.37
C SER A 57 -25.62 -2.18 11.48
N VAL A 58 -25.36 -0.87 11.35
CA VAL A 58 -26.14 0.04 10.49
C VAL A 58 -25.97 -0.35 9.02
N THR A 59 -24.74 -0.66 8.57
CA THR A 59 -24.50 -1.06 7.19
C THR A 59 -25.20 -2.37 6.83
N ILE A 60 -25.19 -3.36 7.73
CA ILE A 60 -25.90 -4.62 7.50
C ILE A 60 -27.42 -4.41 7.50
N ALA A 61 -27.94 -3.52 8.36
CA ALA A 61 -29.37 -3.23 8.41
C ALA A 61 -29.86 -2.49 7.15
N GLU A 62 -29.06 -1.60 6.58
CA GLU A 62 -29.47 -0.78 5.42
C GLU A 62 -29.10 -1.39 4.06
N ASP A 63 -27.89 -1.92 3.91
CA ASP A 63 -27.36 -2.42 2.63
C ASP A 63 -27.22 -3.96 2.60
N GLY A 64 -27.52 -4.64 3.70
CA GLY A 64 -27.32 -6.08 3.85
C GLY A 64 -25.86 -6.50 3.97
N VAL A 65 -25.63 -7.81 4.16
CA VAL A 65 -24.29 -8.40 4.30
C VAL A 65 -23.43 -8.20 3.04
N ARG A 66 -24.05 -8.22 1.85
CA ARG A 66 -23.36 -7.94 0.58
C ARG A 66 -22.91 -6.47 0.46
N GLY A 67 -23.57 -5.56 1.18
CA GLY A 67 -23.18 -4.15 1.24
C GLY A 67 -21.79 -3.92 1.82
N LEU A 68 -21.31 -4.81 2.70
CA LEU A 68 -19.97 -4.74 3.30
C LEU A 68 -18.84 -4.94 2.26
N GLY A 69 -19.13 -5.57 1.13
CA GLY A 69 -18.18 -5.74 0.03
C GLY A 69 -18.16 -4.58 -0.96
N ARG A 70 -18.89 -3.47 -0.72
CA ARG A 70 -18.99 -2.39 -1.72
C ARG A 70 -17.62 -1.76 -1.97
N GLY A 71 -17.24 -1.70 -3.24
CA GLY A 71 -15.93 -1.20 -3.66
C GLY A 71 -14.79 -2.23 -3.55
N TRP A 72 -15.09 -3.53 -3.38
CA TRP A 72 -14.05 -4.57 -3.38
C TRP A 72 -13.25 -4.60 -4.68
N ALA A 73 -13.91 -4.48 -5.84
CA ALA A 73 -13.26 -4.54 -7.15
C ALA A 73 -12.26 -3.39 -7.40
N PRO A 74 -12.64 -2.10 -7.23
CA PRO A 74 -11.65 -1.02 -7.35
C PRO A 74 -10.54 -1.14 -6.30
N THR A 75 -10.84 -1.63 -5.09
CA THR A 75 -9.80 -1.87 -4.08
C THR A 75 -8.82 -2.95 -4.54
N ALA A 76 -9.31 -4.11 -4.95
CA ALA A 76 -8.47 -5.21 -5.41
C ALA A 76 -7.58 -4.78 -6.58
N ILE A 77 -8.14 -4.14 -7.60
CA ILE A 77 -7.41 -3.71 -8.80
C ILE A 77 -6.43 -2.58 -8.46
N GLY A 78 -6.91 -1.54 -7.77
CA GLY A 78 -6.10 -0.38 -7.43
C GLY A 78 -4.89 -0.72 -6.57
N TYR A 79 -5.09 -1.45 -5.48
CA TYR A 79 -4.00 -1.84 -4.58
C TYR A 79 -3.11 -2.94 -5.17
N SER A 80 -3.61 -3.76 -6.09
CA SER A 80 -2.75 -4.65 -6.88
C SER A 80 -1.80 -3.87 -7.78
N LEU A 81 -2.30 -2.87 -8.50
CA LEU A 81 -1.49 -1.99 -9.36
C LEU A 81 -0.51 -1.15 -8.53
N GLN A 82 -0.96 -0.66 -7.38
CA GLN A 82 -0.09 0.05 -6.44
C GLN A 82 1.01 -0.88 -5.92
N GLY A 83 0.67 -2.11 -5.49
CA GLY A 83 1.65 -3.10 -5.03
C GLY A 83 2.65 -3.48 -6.12
N MET A 84 2.19 -3.64 -7.36
CA MET A 84 3.05 -3.87 -8.52
C MET A 84 4.07 -2.73 -8.70
N GLY A 85 3.60 -1.48 -8.72
CA GLY A 85 4.44 -0.31 -8.91
C GLY A 85 5.39 -0.11 -7.73
N LYS A 86 4.88 -0.23 -6.51
CA LYS A 86 5.64 -0.05 -5.27
C LYS A 86 6.79 -1.02 -5.17
N PHE A 87 6.55 -2.33 -5.29
CA PHE A 87 7.62 -3.33 -5.13
C PHE A 87 8.44 -3.54 -6.41
N GLY A 88 7.83 -3.42 -7.58
CA GLY A 88 8.52 -3.54 -8.87
C GLY A 88 9.41 -2.33 -9.16
N PHE A 89 8.85 -1.11 -9.14
CA PHE A 89 9.63 0.09 -9.42
C PHE A 89 10.63 0.42 -8.33
N TYR A 90 10.37 0.08 -7.07
CA TYR A 90 11.33 0.30 -6.00
C TYR A 90 12.67 -0.39 -6.29
N GLU A 91 12.65 -1.65 -6.73
CA GLU A 91 13.88 -2.39 -7.06
C GLU A 91 14.57 -1.82 -8.31
N VAL A 92 13.79 -1.36 -9.32
CA VAL A 92 14.33 -0.69 -10.51
C VAL A 92 15.00 0.63 -10.15
N PHE A 93 14.34 1.50 -9.39
CA PHE A 93 14.90 2.79 -8.95
C PHE A 93 16.08 2.59 -8.01
N LYS A 94 16.03 1.59 -7.14
CA LYS A 94 17.16 1.23 -6.27
C LYS A 94 18.36 0.79 -7.08
N HIS A 95 18.20 -0.06 -8.09
CA HIS A 95 19.29 -0.45 -8.98
C HIS A 95 19.84 0.75 -9.77
N PHE A 96 18.95 1.61 -10.28
CA PHE A 96 19.33 2.82 -11.01
C PHE A 96 20.13 3.79 -10.15
N TYR A 97 19.66 4.13 -8.94
CA TYR A 97 20.36 5.06 -8.05
C TYR A 97 21.68 4.49 -7.53
N ASN A 98 21.74 3.19 -7.19
CA ASN A 98 23.02 2.57 -6.78
C ASN A 98 24.03 2.53 -7.94
N GLY A 99 23.60 2.36 -9.19
CA GLY A 99 24.50 2.41 -10.36
C GLY A 99 25.06 3.80 -10.65
N CYS A 100 24.41 4.87 -10.19
CA CYS A 100 24.89 6.25 -10.33
C CYS A 100 25.84 6.71 -9.20
N LEU A 101 25.99 5.92 -8.13
CA LEU A 101 26.79 6.24 -6.95
C LEU A 101 28.01 5.32 -6.86
N SER A 102 29.19 5.88 -6.54
CA SER A 102 30.35 5.06 -6.17
C SER A 102 30.05 4.22 -4.93
N GLU A 103 30.59 3.00 -4.86
CA GLU A 103 30.33 1.98 -3.81
C GLU A 103 30.43 2.55 -2.37
N GLU A 104 31.40 3.44 -2.13
CA GLU A 104 31.63 4.10 -0.85
C GLU A 104 30.52 5.12 -0.48
N LYS A 105 30.02 5.87 -1.47
CA LYS A 105 28.92 6.84 -1.28
C LYS A 105 27.57 6.15 -1.19
N ALA A 106 27.38 5.01 -1.87
CA ALA A 106 26.18 4.20 -1.79
C ALA A 106 25.98 3.63 -0.36
N TYR A 107 27.07 3.28 0.33
CA TYR A 107 26.99 2.85 1.72
C TYR A 107 26.68 4.00 2.69
N LEU A 108 27.35 5.16 2.52
CA LEU A 108 27.14 6.35 3.34
C LEU A 108 25.74 6.96 3.18
N TRP A 109 25.18 6.96 1.96
CA TRP A 109 23.87 7.54 1.64
C TRP A 109 22.77 6.49 1.45
N ARG A 110 23.00 5.26 1.93
CA ARG A 110 22.08 4.13 1.77
C ARG A 110 20.63 4.47 2.08
N THR A 111 20.38 5.06 3.24
CA THR A 111 19.03 5.47 3.65
C THR A 111 18.44 6.51 2.70
N GLY A 112 19.23 7.48 2.22
CA GLY A 112 18.79 8.48 1.25
C GLY A 112 18.43 7.88 -0.10
N VAL A 113 19.22 6.92 -0.58
CA VAL A 113 18.97 6.19 -1.83
C VAL A 113 17.68 5.38 -1.74
N TYR A 114 17.46 4.67 -0.63
CA TYR A 114 16.23 3.90 -0.43
C TYR A 114 15.00 4.77 -0.26
N LEU A 115 15.13 5.89 0.46
CA LEU A 115 14.06 6.89 0.55
C LEU A 115 13.71 7.47 -0.83
N ALA A 116 14.71 7.88 -1.62
CA ALA A 116 14.50 8.40 -2.96
C ALA A 116 13.89 7.33 -3.90
N ALA A 117 14.38 6.09 -3.85
CA ALA A 117 13.82 4.97 -4.61
C ALA A 117 12.36 4.70 -4.25
N SER A 118 12.04 4.69 -2.94
CA SER A 118 10.68 4.47 -2.45
C SER A 118 9.72 5.60 -2.83
N ALA A 119 10.16 6.86 -2.73
CA ALA A 119 9.36 8.02 -3.09
C ALA A 119 9.06 8.04 -4.60
N SER A 120 10.07 7.78 -5.44
CA SER A 120 9.90 7.67 -6.89
C SER A 120 8.97 6.52 -7.27
N ALA A 121 9.12 5.36 -6.64
CA ALA A 121 8.24 4.21 -6.88
C ALA A 121 6.78 4.50 -6.50
N GLU A 122 6.55 5.08 -5.32
CA GLU A 122 5.21 5.42 -4.83
C GLU A 122 4.55 6.49 -5.71
N PHE A 123 5.31 7.47 -6.20
CA PHE A 123 4.80 8.51 -7.10
C PHE A 123 4.11 7.91 -8.34
N PHE A 124 4.78 6.95 -9.02
CA PHE A 124 4.21 6.28 -10.19
C PHE A 124 3.12 5.28 -9.81
N ALA A 125 3.27 4.57 -8.69
CA ALA A 125 2.26 3.64 -8.20
C ALA A 125 0.93 4.36 -7.89
N ASP A 126 1.00 5.56 -7.32
CA ASP A 126 -0.18 6.37 -6.97
C ASP A 126 -0.91 6.92 -8.20
N ILE A 127 -0.22 7.15 -9.32
CA ILE A 127 -0.89 7.49 -10.60
C ILE A 127 -1.80 6.33 -11.04
N LEU A 128 -1.36 5.09 -10.85
CA LEU A 128 -2.16 3.90 -11.18
C LEU A 128 -3.29 3.65 -10.17
N LEU A 129 -3.05 3.94 -8.89
CA LEU A 129 -4.03 3.78 -7.83
C LEU A 129 -5.14 4.83 -7.88
N CYS A 130 -4.81 6.09 -8.19
CA CYS A 130 -5.70 7.25 -8.02
C CYS A 130 -7.08 7.07 -8.68
N PRO A 131 -7.20 6.61 -9.93
CA PRO A 131 -8.51 6.39 -10.55
C PRO A 131 -9.37 5.37 -9.79
N MET A 132 -8.76 4.30 -9.29
CA MET A 132 -9.47 3.25 -8.57
C MET A 132 -9.89 3.72 -7.18
N GLU A 133 -9.03 4.45 -6.48
CA GLU A 133 -9.34 5.04 -5.17
C GLU A 133 -10.46 6.09 -5.29
N ALA A 134 -10.43 6.92 -6.34
CA ALA A 134 -11.48 7.90 -6.62
C ALA A 134 -12.87 7.25 -6.77
N ILE A 135 -12.94 6.11 -7.46
CA ILE A 135 -14.18 5.35 -7.61
C ILE A 135 -14.56 4.64 -6.31
N LYS A 136 -13.59 4.01 -5.62
CA LYS A 136 -13.78 3.33 -4.33
C LYS A 136 -14.45 4.27 -3.32
N VAL A 137 -13.89 5.47 -3.13
CA VAL A 137 -14.41 6.44 -2.16
C VAL A 137 -15.87 6.78 -2.47
N ARG A 138 -16.20 7.10 -3.72
CA ARG A 138 -17.59 7.44 -4.10
C ARG A 138 -18.54 6.26 -3.93
N LEU A 139 -18.14 5.04 -4.28
CA LEU A 139 -18.95 3.83 -4.02
C LEU A 139 -19.20 3.61 -2.52
N GLN A 140 -18.21 3.90 -1.66
CA GLN A 140 -18.31 3.65 -0.22
C GLN A 140 -19.04 4.75 0.54
N THR A 141 -18.94 6.00 0.10
CA THR A 141 -19.46 7.17 0.84
C THR A 141 -20.76 7.75 0.29
N LEU A 142 -21.04 7.62 -1.01
CA LEU A 142 -22.23 8.22 -1.63
C LEU A 142 -23.38 7.20 -1.72
N PRO A 143 -24.45 7.36 -0.91
CA PRO A 143 -25.62 6.50 -1.03
C PRO A 143 -26.27 6.70 -2.42
N GLY A 144 -26.61 5.60 -3.09
CA GLY A 144 -27.27 5.64 -4.41
C GLY A 144 -26.37 5.99 -5.61
N TRP A 145 -25.05 6.17 -5.41
CA TRP A 145 -24.16 6.47 -6.54
C TRP A 145 -23.93 5.25 -7.43
N GLY A 146 -23.61 4.09 -6.85
CA GLY A 146 -23.44 2.84 -7.57
C GLY A 146 -22.97 1.74 -6.63
N THR A 147 -22.97 0.50 -7.10
CA THR A 147 -22.51 -0.65 -6.29
C THR A 147 -21.27 -1.33 -6.86
N THR A 148 -21.02 -1.16 -8.17
CA THR A 148 -19.96 -1.86 -8.89
C THR A 148 -19.03 -0.90 -9.64
N LEU A 149 -17.83 -1.39 -9.95
CA LEU A 149 -16.87 -0.66 -10.80
C LEU A 149 -17.44 -0.36 -12.20
N ARG A 150 -18.18 -1.32 -12.78
CA ARG A 150 -18.79 -1.20 -14.10
C ARG A 150 -19.83 -0.08 -14.18
N GLU A 151 -20.52 0.21 -13.08
CA GLU A 151 -21.43 1.35 -12.96
C GLU A 151 -20.68 2.65 -12.64
N GLY A 152 -19.68 2.57 -11.75
CA GLY A 152 -18.96 3.75 -11.23
C GLY A 152 -18.09 4.45 -12.27
N VAL A 153 -17.40 3.72 -13.15
CA VAL A 153 -16.54 4.32 -14.20
C VAL A 153 -17.33 5.22 -15.15
N PRO A 154 -18.38 4.74 -15.86
CA PRO A 154 -19.11 5.61 -16.80
C PRO A 154 -19.83 6.75 -16.07
N LYS A 155 -20.29 6.54 -14.84
CA LYS A 155 -20.92 7.57 -14.03
C LYS A 155 -19.95 8.68 -13.64
N MET A 156 -18.73 8.32 -13.21
CA MET A 156 -17.67 9.31 -12.96
C MET A 156 -17.37 10.15 -14.20
N ILE A 157 -17.22 9.50 -15.36
CA ILE A 157 -16.95 10.20 -16.62
C ILE A 157 -18.07 11.18 -16.95
N ARG A 158 -19.33 10.77 -16.73
CA ARG A 158 -20.50 11.62 -16.97
C ARG A 158 -20.60 12.80 -16.00
N ASP A 159 -20.35 12.56 -14.71
CA ASP A 159 -20.57 13.54 -13.64
C ASP A 159 -19.40 14.54 -13.52
N GLU A 160 -18.16 14.07 -13.72
CA GLU A 160 -16.94 14.84 -13.42
C GLU A 160 -15.89 14.86 -14.55
N GLY A 161 -16.10 14.08 -15.61
CA GLY A 161 -15.15 13.94 -16.71
C GLY A 161 -13.90 13.11 -16.36
N MET A 162 -13.00 12.96 -17.33
CA MET A 162 -11.77 12.18 -17.18
C MET A 162 -10.80 12.74 -16.13
N PHE A 163 -10.84 14.06 -15.89
CA PHE A 163 -10.03 14.68 -14.84
C PHE A 163 -10.55 14.38 -13.43
N GLY A 164 -11.82 13.97 -13.29
CA GLY A 164 -12.43 13.59 -12.01
C GLY A 164 -11.69 12.46 -11.28
N PHE A 165 -11.07 11.55 -12.02
CA PHE A 165 -10.27 10.44 -11.47
C PHE A 165 -8.98 10.88 -10.79
N TYR A 166 -8.43 12.04 -11.18
CA TYR A 166 -7.12 12.53 -10.69
C TYR A 166 -7.23 13.75 -9.79
N LYS A 167 -8.44 14.27 -9.50
CA LYS A 167 -8.64 15.40 -8.56
C LYS A 167 -8.02 15.15 -7.18
N GLY A 168 -7.92 13.88 -6.76
CA GLY A 168 -7.36 13.48 -5.48
C GLY A 168 -5.87 13.17 -5.49
N ILE A 169 -5.15 13.32 -6.61
CA ILE A 169 -3.77 12.82 -6.72
C ILE A 169 -2.78 13.58 -5.82
N VAL A 170 -2.92 14.91 -5.72
CA VAL A 170 -2.06 15.74 -4.87
C VAL A 170 -2.21 15.38 -3.38
N PRO A 171 -3.43 15.33 -2.80
CA PRO A 171 -3.58 14.87 -1.42
C PRO A 171 -3.22 13.38 -1.25
N LEU A 172 -3.35 12.56 -2.29
CA LEU A 172 -2.90 11.17 -2.27
C LEU A 172 -1.38 11.11 -2.09
N TRP A 173 -0.60 11.81 -2.93
CA TRP A 173 0.86 11.89 -2.81
C TRP A 173 1.31 12.48 -1.48
N GLY A 174 0.68 13.57 -1.04
CA GLY A 174 0.97 14.21 0.24
C GLY A 174 0.78 13.29 1.45
N ARG A 175 -0.01 12.23 1.30
CA ARG A 175 -0.21 11.20 2.33
C ARG A 175 0.69 9.99 2.12
N GLN A 176 0.70 9.42 0.91
CA GLN A 176 1.31 8.12 0.62
C GLN A 176 2.84 8.19 0.58
N ILE A 177 3.41 9.26 0.02
CA ILE A 177 4.86 9.40 -0.11
C ILE A 177 5.50 9.54 1.28
N PRO A 178 5.08 10.46 2.18
CA PRO A 178 5.66 10.55 3.52
C PRO A 178 5.45 9.28 4.34
N TYR A 179 4.27 8.68 4.25
CA TYR A 179 3.96 7.43 4.95
C TYR A 179 4.88 6.29 4.50
N THR A 180 5.11 6.15 3.20
CA THR A 180 6.00 5.14 2.64
C THR A 180 7.45 5.40 3.02
N MET A 181 7.91 6.65 2.92
CA MET A 181 9.25 7.04 3.35
C MET A 181 9.50 6.73 4.82
N MET A 182 8.56 7.08 5.71
CA MET A 182 8.65 6.78 7.13
C MET A 182 8.65 5.27 7.40
N LYS A 183 7.77 4.50 6.75
CA LYS A 183 7.74 3.04 6.86
C LYS A 183 9.07 2.41 6.48
N PHE A 184 9.66 2.80 5.35
CA PHE A 184 10.94 2.26 4.91
C PHE A 184 12.09 2.69 5.84
N ALA A 185 12.14 3.96 6.25
CA ALA A 185 13.16 4.44 7.20
C ALA A 185 13.07 3.70 8.55
N CYS A 186 11.87 3.56 9.11
CA CYS A 186 11.65 2.81 10.35
C CYS A 186 11.98 1.33 10.18
N PHE A 187 11.58 0.71 9.07
CA PHE A 187 11.89 -0.69 8.80
C PHE A 187 13.39 -0.93 8.75
N GLU A 188 14.15 -0.11 8.03
CA GLU A 188 15.61 -0.23 7.95
C GLU A 188 16.30 -0.02 9.27
N ARG A 189 15.97 1.06 9.99
CA ARG A 189 16.56 1.35 11.30
C ARG A 189 16.23 0.27 12.33
N THR A 190 15.02 -0.29 12.27
CA THR A 190 14.61 -1.36 13.17
C THR A 190 15.31 -2.66 12.83
N VAL A 191 15.45 -3.01 11.55
CA VAL A 191 16.20 -4.18 11.10
C VAL A 191 17.68 -4.07 11.48
N GLU A 192 18.31 -2.93 11.22
CA GLU A 192 19.69 -2.65 11.63
C GLU A 192 19.86 -2.76 13.16
N ALA A 193 18.95 -2.16 13.94
CA ALA A 193 18.99 -2.21 15.39
C ALA A 193 18.82 -3.64 15.91
N ILE A 194 17.93 -4.43 15.31
CA ILE A 194 17.70 -5.82 15.73
C ILE A 194 18.92 -6.70 15.42
N TYR A 195 19.56 -6.52 14.25
CA TYR A 195 20.82 -7.21 13.95
C TYR A 195 21.98 -6.75 14.83
N LYS A 196 21.96 -5.50 15.31
CA LYS A 196 23.04 -4.95 16.15
C LYS A 196 22.89 -5.32 17.63
N TYR A 197 21.66 -5.36 18.15
CA TYR A 197 21.40 -5.46 19.59
C TYR A 197 20.74 -6.78 20.04
N VAL A 198 19.98 -7.45 19.17
CA VAL A 198 19.15 -8.61 19.56
C VAL A 198 19.72 -9.91 19.03
N VAL A 199 20.31 -9.91 17.83
CA VAL A 199 20.87 -11.12 17.21
C VAL A 199 22.25 -10.83 16.61
N PRO A 200 23.37 -11.12 17.32
CA PRO A 200 24.72 -11.09 16.74
C PRO A 200 24.95 -12.35 15.89
N LYS A 201 23.99 -12.70 15.03
CA LYS A 201 24.09 -13.77 14.04
C LYS A 201 23.62 -13.22 12.69
N PRO A 202 24.31 -13.56 11.59
CA PRO A 202 23.91 -13.12 10.25
C PRO A 202 22.50 -13.59 9.91
N ARG A 203 21.83 -12.81 9.06
CA ARG A 203 20.44 -12.97 8.58
C ARG A 203 20.12 -14.39 8.08
N ASP A 204 21.14 -15.12 7.64
CA ASP A 204 21.09 -16.47 7.09
C ASP A 204 20.96 -17.58 8.15
N GLN A 205 21.13 -17.26 9.45
CA GLN A 205 21.01 -18.21 10.57
C GLN A 205 19.75 -17.99 11.43
N CYS A 206 18.93 -16.98 11.13
CA CYS A 206 17.68 -16.73 11.85
C CYS A 206 16.57 -17.69 11.39
N THR A 207 15.77 -18.17 12.34
CA THR A 207 14.61 -19.02 12.03
C THR A 207 13.54 -18.18 11.33
N LYS A 208 12.79 -18.77 10.37
CA LYS A 208 11.73 -18.05 9.63
C LYS A 208 10.70 -17.36 10.56
N GLY A 209 10.43 -17.95 11.73
CA GLY A 209 9.53 -17.37 12.74
C GLY A 209 10.09 -16.12 13.44
N GLU A 210 11.39 -16.08 13.71
CA GLU A 210 12.03 -14.93 14.35
C GLU A 210 12.09 -13.72 13.40
N GLN A 211 12.42 -13.98 12.13
CA GLN A 211 12.35 -12.95 11.08
C GLN A 211 10.94 -12.37 10.93
N LEU A 212 9.92 -13.21 11.09
CA LEU A 212 8.52 -12.82 11.02
C LEU A 212 8.15 -11.88 12.19
N VAL A 213 8.47 -12.26 13.43
CA VAL A 213 8.19 -11.45 14.64
C VAL A 213 8.90 -10.10 14.57
N VAL A 214 10.16 -10.09 14.13
CA VAL A 214 10.95 -8.87 13.89
C VAL A 214 10.27 -7.96 12.86
N THR A 215 9.83 -8.54 11.73
CA THR A 215 9.17 -7.79 10.66
C THR A 215 7.84 -7.21 11.12
N PHE A 216 7.03 -7.97 11.86
CA PHE A 216 5.77 -7.50 12.42
C PHE A 216 5.97 -6.41 13.49
N GLY A 217 6.94 -6.58 14.39
CA GLY A 217 7.27 -5.58 15.41
C GLY A 217 7.76 -4.27 14.79
N ALA A 218 8.67 -4.36 13.80
CA ALA A 218 9.12 -3.19 13.04
C ALA A 218 7.98 -2.49 12.31
N GLY A 219 7.07 -3.27 11.70
CA GLY A 219 5.88 -2.74 11.04
C GLY A 219 4.95 -1.99 12.01
N TYR A 220 4.68 -2.55 13.18
CA TYR A 220 3.83 -1.92 14.21
C TYR A 220 4.43 -0.61 14.75
N ILE A 221 5.74 -0.62 15.04
CA ILE A 221 6.46 0.56 15.50
C ILE A 221 6.43 1.63 14.41
N GLY A 222 6.76 1.27 13.15
CA GLY A 222 6.71 2.18 12.02
C GLY A 222 5.32 2.79 11.80
N GLU A 223 4.25 2.00 11.91
CA GLU A 223 2.87 2.47 11.80
C GLU A 223 2.52 3.49 12.90
N SER A 224 2.96 3.21 14.13
CA SER A 224 2.69 4.07 15.29
C SER A 224 3.37 5.44 15.18
N TYR A 225 4.58 5.50 14.61
CA TYR A 225 5.28 6.76 14.36
C TYR A 225 4.83 7.48 13.07
N SER A 226 4.21 6.77 12.14
CA SER A 226 3.77 7.34 10.85
C SER A 226 2.37 7.94 10.88
N ASN A 227 1.58 7.67 11.93
CA ASN A 227 0.21 8.14 12.07
C ASN A 227 0.09 9.12 13.27
N PRO A 228 0.18 10.44 13.04
CA PRO A 228 0.04 11.46 14.09
C PRO A 228 -1.38 11.55 14.66
#